data_AF-W2EVN5-F1
#
_entry.id   AF-W2EVN5-F1
#
_cell.length_a   1.000
_cell.length_b   1.000
_cell.length_c   1.000
_cell.angle_alpha   90.00
_cell.angle_beta   90.00
_cell.angle_gamma   90.00
#
_symmetry.space_group_name_H-M   'P 1'
#
loop_
_entity.id
_entity.type
_entity.pdbx_description
1 polymer ?
#
loop_
_entity_poly.entity_id
_entity_poly.type
_entity_poly.pdbx_seq_one_letter_code
_entity_poly.pdbx_strand_id
1 'polypeptide(L)'
;MNAHRPAPDDAGVMTPPHPLRRPGAGDGTRYVRMMVNLTAMIGGPLFLLTVILHPARDGHDIAAHAQWYAFTHSMEAVSLLVQAICLAGVLALGMRELGSRGLAALYTALAGTMLWFGLIVFDGGHNPVTAKYAPDLVHTSQDIDVEGGIIVLTANIVFPLGYVLLALLLNRYGQRVTGLLLGFGGVVYAIGGTVALFGFGPHSMVTSVVEIIGAAPYAVGYVLLGRRFARAS
;
A
#
# COMPACT_ATOMS: atom_id res chain seq x y z
N MET A 1 -52.58 59.59 38.97
CA MET A 1 -52.37 59.00 37.63
C MET A 1 -51.15 58.11 37.74
N ASN A 2 -51.36 56.79 37.83
CA ASN A 2 -50.31 55.78 38.06
C ASN A 2 -49.73 55.35 36.72
N ALA A 3 -48.42 55.57 36.52
CA ALA A 3 -47.69 55.06 35.37
C ALA A 3 -47.08 53.69 35.71
N HIS A 4 -47.70 52.64 35.20
CA HIS A 4 -47.16 51.28 35.19
C HIS A 4 -45.93 51.24 34.27
N ARG A 5 -44.76 50.88 34.81
CA ARG A 5 -43.60 50.46 34.00
C ARG A 5 -43.63 48.94 33.80
N PRO A 6 -43.45 48.43 32.58
CA PRO A 6 -43.25 47.00 32.36
C PRO A 6 -41.81 46.59 32.71
N ALA A 7 -41.66 45.35 33.16
CA ALA A 7 -40.39 44.71 33.45
C ALA A 7 -39.62 44.40 32.15
N PRO A 8 -38.26 44.40 32.16
CA PRO A 8 -37.49 43.96 31.01
C PRO A 8 -37.52 42.43 30.90
N ASP A 9 -37.82 41.97 29.68
CA ASP A 9 -37.82 40.57 29.27
C ASP A 9 -36.50 39.87 29.58
N ASP A 10 -36.63 38.61 30.02
CA ASP A 10 -35.59 37.60 30.14
C ASP A 10 -34.79 37.49 28.83
N ALA A 11 -33.63 38.15 28.81
CA ALA A 11 -32.58 37.87 27.84
C ALA A 11 -32.05 36.47 28.13
N GLY A 12 -32.60 35.48 27.43
CA GLY A 12 -32.14 34.09 27.46
C GLY A 12 -30.63 34.04 27.34
N VAL A 13 -29.99 33.52 28.39
CA VAL A 13 -28.57 33.25 28.44
C VAL A 13 -28.26 32.23 27.33
N MET A 14 -27.82 32.73 26.18
CA MET A 14 -27.19 31.91 25.15
C MET A 14 -25.94 31.30 25.79
N THR A 15 -26.05 30.05 26.22
CA THR A 15 -24.89 29.24 26.57
C THR A 15 -23.97 29.20 25.35
N PRO A 16 -22.72 29.66 25.47
CA PRO A 16 -21.78 29.60 24.36
C PRO A 16 -21.66 28.13 23.92
N PRO A 17 -21.62 27.85 22.60
CA PRO A 17 -21.45 26.49 22.12
C PRO A 17 -20.21 25.90 22.78
N HIS A 18 -20.37 24.70 23.36
CA HIS A 18 -19.29 23.96 23.97
C HIS A 18 -18.10 23.97 23.00
N PRO A 19 -16.93 24.51 23.37
CA PRO A 19 -15.79 24.51 22.47
C PRO A 19 -15.49 23.07 22.14
N LEU A 20 -15.56 22.74 20.84
CA LEU A 20 -15.14 21.45 20.31
C LEU A 20 -13.76 21.18 20.88
N ARG A 21 -13.71 20.24 21.83
CA ARG A 21 -12.51 19.87 22.57
C ARG A 21 -11.48 19.47 21.53
N ARG A 22 -10.50 20.34 21.25
CA ARG A 22 -9.40 20.00 20.36
C ARG A 22 -8.72 18.79 20.99
N PRO A 23 -8.68 17.62 20.32
CA PRO A 23 -7.98 16.46 20.85
C PRO A 23 -6.57 16.89 21.22
N GLY A 24 -6.11 16.53 22.41
CA GLY A 24 -4.75 16.84 22.81
C GLY A 24 -3.77 16.22 21.80
N ALA A 25 -2.59 16.82 21.60
CA ALA A 25 -1.58 16.28 20.69
C ALA A 25 -1.21 14.79 20.97
N GLY A 26 -1.46 14.31 22.20
CA GLY A 26 -1.32 12.90 22.58
C GLY A 26 -2.39 11.96 22.00
N ASP A 27 -3.63 12.43 21.80
CA ASP A 27 -4.72 11.61 21.26
C ASP A 27 -4.52 11.32 19.77
N GLY A 28 -4.07 12.33 19.01
CA GLY A 28 -3.77 12.18 17.58
C GLY A 28 -2.63 11.18 17.32
N THR A 29 -1.57 11.26 18.11
CA THR A 29 -0.42 10.33 18.00
C THR A 29 -0.83 8.88 18.29
N ARG A 30 -1.64 8.67 19.34
CA ARG A 30 -2.17 7.34 19.68
C ARG A 30 -3.05 6.77 18.57
N TYR A 31 -3.92 7.59 17.98
CA TYR A 31 -4.77 7.18 16.86
C TYR A 31 -3.94 6.78 15.64
N VAL A 32 -2.94 7.56 15.26
CA VAL A 32 -2.05 7.22 14.13
C VAL A 32 -1.30 5.93 14.39
N ARG A 33 -0.76 5.70 15.60
CA ARG A 33 -0.11 4.42 15.96
C ARG A 33 -1.08 3.24 15.83
N MET A 34 -2.33 3.39 16.26
CA MET A 34 -3.36 2.36 16.11
C MET A 34 -3.65 2.08 14.63
N MET A 35 -3.78 3.12 13.81
CA MET A 35 -3.99 2.98 12.36
C MET A 35 -2.82 2.26 11.69
N VAL A 36 -1.57 2.64 11.99
CA VAL A 36 -0.37 1.96 11.48
C VAL A 36 -0.40 0.48 11.84
N ASN A 37 -0.72 0.14 13.09
CA ASN A 37 -0.78 -1.25 13.52
C ASN A 37 -1.87 -2.04 12.79
N LEU A 38 -3.09 -1.51 12.70
CA LEU A 38 -4.22 -2.19 12.05
C LEU A 38 -3.95 -2.38 10.55
N THR A 39 -3.53 -1.32 9.87
CA THR A 39 -3.25 -1.36 8.43
C THR A 39 -2.08 -2.28 8.11
N ALA A 40 -1.03 -2.32 8.92
CA ALA A 40 0.05 -3.30 8.80
C ALA A 40 -0.42 -4.75 8.99
N MET A 41 -1.24 -5.00 10.02
CA MET A 41 -1.77 -6.33 10.36
C MET A 41 -2.79 -6.87 9.35
N ILE A 42 -3.41 -5.99 8.56
CA ILE A 42 -4.38 -6.35 7.52
C ILE A 42 -3.69 -6.37 6.14
N GLY A 43 -3.05 -5.27 5.76
CA GLY A 43 -2.53 -5.07 4.40
C GLY A 43 -1.42 -6.05 4.01
N GLY A 44 -0.51 -6.39 4.93
CA GLY A 44 0.54 -7.38 4.65
C GLY A 44 -0.04 -8.79 4.43
N PRO A 45 -0.78 -9.36 5.39
CA PRO A 45 -1.38 -10.69 5.23
C PRO A 45 -2.38 -10.79 4.08
N LEU A 46 -3.20 -9.76 3.85
CA LEU A 46 -4.14 -9.75 2.73
C LEU A 46 -3.40 -9.79 1.39
N PHE A 47 -2.34 -9.00 1.25
CA PHE A 47 -1.49 -9.00 0.06
C PHE A 47 -0.86 -10.37 -0.21
N LEU A 48 -0.34 -11.03 0.83
CA LEU A 48 0.22 -12.39 0.67
C LEU A 48 -0.86 -13.38 0.22
N LEU A 49 -2.04 -13.33 0.84
CA LEU A 49 -3.15 -14.19 0.46
C LEU A 49 -3.55 -13.98 -1.00
N THR A 50 -3.61 -12.74 -1.46
CA THR A 50 -3.98 -12.43 -2.86
C THR A 50 -2.92 -12.92 -3.84
N VAL A 51 -1.62 -12.78 -3.51
CA VAL A 51 -0.53 -13.28 -4.34
C VAL A 51 -0.56 -14.82 -4.43
N ILE A 52 -0.87 -15.52 -3.33
CA ILE A 52 -1.00 -16.99 -3.33
C ILE A 52 -2.20 -17.45 -4.18
N LEU A 53 -3.31 -16.71 -4.13
CA LEU A 53 -4.54 -17.03 -4.84
C LEU A 53 -4.56 -16.55 -6.30
N HIS A 54 -3.56 -15.76 -6.69
CA HIS A 54 -3.46 -15.18 -8.02
C HIS A 54 -3.40 -16.29 -9.08
N PRO A 55 -4.29 -16.27 -10.09
CA PRO A 55 -4.32 -17.29 -11.13
C PRO A 55 -3.07 -17.24 -12.03
N ALA A 56 -2.97 -18.23 -12.91
CA ALA A 56 -2.03 -18.23 -14.03
C ALA A 56 -2.16 -16.95 -14.87
N ARG A 57 -1.03 -16.57 -15.48
CA ARG A 57 -0.84 -15.24 -16.08
C ARG A 57 -0.89 -15.26 -17.59
N ASP A 58 -1.24 -16.38 -18.21
CA ASP A 58 -1.38 -16.43 -19.65
C ASP A 58 -2.77 -15.98 -20.11
N GLY A 59 -2.83 -15.40 -21.30
CA GLY A 59 -4.08 -14.82 -21.79
C GLY A 59 -5.19 -15.84 -21.98
N HIS A 60 -4.90 -17.12 -22.22
CA HIS A 60 -5.95 -18.15 -22.36
C HIS A 60 -6.60 -18.46 -21.02
N ASP A 61 -5.81 -18.65 -19.97
CA ASP A 61 -6.31 -18.85 -18.60
C ASP A 61 -7.04 -17.60 -18.08
N ILE A 62 -6.52 -16.41 -18.38
CA ILE A 62 -7.17 -15.14 -18.04
C ILE A 62 -8.52 -15.02 -18.77
N ALA A 63 -8.59 -15.38 -20.05
CA ALA A 63 -9.85 -15.36 -20.81
C ALA A 63 -10.88 -16.32 -20.22
N ALA A 64 -10.45 -17.52 -19.79
CA ALA A 64 -11.32 -18.52 -19.17
C ALA A 64 -11.80 -18.13 -17.76
N HIS A 65 -11.00 -17.34 -17.03
CA HIS A 65 -11.21 -17.02 -15.62
C HIS A 65 -11.19 -15.52 -15.30
N ALA A 66 -11.63 -14.67 -16.24
CA ALA A 66 -11.52 -13.22 -16.16
C ALA A 66 -12.07 -12.61 -14.85
N GLN A 67 -13.17 -13.15 -14.32
CA GLN A 67 -13.74 -12.68 -13.06
C GLN A 67 -12.83 -12.95 -11.86
N TRP A 68 -12.16 -14.10 -11.83
CA TRP A 68 -11.22 -14.45 -10.77
C TRP A 68 -9.93 -13.63 -10.87
N TYR A 69 -9.44 -13.39 -12.09
CA TYR A 69 -8.31 -12.49 -12.33
C TYR A 69 -8.59 -11.08 -11.83
N ALA A 70 -9.73 -10.50 -12.22
CA ALA A 70 -10.15 -9.18 -11.78
C ALA A 70 -10.35 -9.10 -10.25
N PHE A 71 -10.92 -10.15 -9.65
CA PHE A 71 -11.11 -10.23 -8.20
C PHE A 71 -9.78 -10.22 -7.44
N THR A 72 -8.83 -11.08 -7.84
CA THR A 72 -7.52 -11.19 -7.18
C THR A 72 -6.73 -9.89 -7.28
N HIS A 73 -6.71 -9.25 -8.45
CA HIS A 73 -6.10 -7.92 -8.64
C HIS A 73 -6.78 -6.84 -7.80
N SER A 74 -8.11 -6.84 -7.72
CA SER A 74 -8.84 -5.86 -6.90
C SER A 74 -8.49 -6.00 -5.43
N MET A 75 -8.40 -7.23 -4.93
CA MET A 75 -8.02 -7.51 -3.55
C MET A 75 -6.55 -7.14 -3.28
N GLU A 76 -5.66 -7.41 -4.23
CA GLU A 76 -4.25 -7.02 -4.15
C GLU A 76 -4.11 -5.48 -4.14
N ALA A 77 -4.83 -4.77 -5.02
CA ALA A 77 -4.88 -3.31 -5.04
C ALA A 77 -5.39 -2.73 -3.70
N VAL A 78 -6.48 -3.29 -3.14
CA VAL A 78 -6.97 -2.89 -1.81
C VAL A 78 -5.91 -3.12 -0.75
N SER A 79 -5.21 -4.24 -0.78
CA SER A 79 -4.15 -4.55 0.19
C SER A 79 -2.97 -3.56 0.10
N LEU A 80 -2.56 -3.17 -1.11
CA LEU A 80 -1.53 -2.16 -1.35
C LEU A 80 -1.96 -0.77 -0.88
N LEU A 81 -3.23 -0.40 -1.08
CA LEU A 81 -3.75 0.86 -0.54
C LEU A 81 -3.71 0.87 1.00
N VAL A 82 -4.08 -0.24 1.64
CA VAL A 82 -3.96 -0.39 3.09
C VAL A 82 -2.49 -0.29 3.54
N GLN A 83 -1.56 -0.91 2.82
CA GLN A 83 -0.12 -0.78 3.08
C GLN A 83 0.40 0.66 2.88
N ALA A 84 -0.12 1.40 1.91
CA ALA A 84 0.20 2.81 1.68
C ALA A 84 -0.29 3.67 2.85
N ILE A 85 -1.49 3.41 3.38
CA ILE A 85 -1.99 4.07 4.60
C ILE A 85 -1.07 3.78 5.80
N CYS A 86 -0.59 2.54 5.94
CA CYS A 86 0.40 2.18 6.96
C CYS A 86 1.68 3.03 6.82
N LEU A 87 2.25 3.11 5.62
CA LEU A 87 3.46 3.90 5.36
C LEU A 87 3.25 5.41 5.61
N ALA A 88 2.09 5.95 5.20
CA ALA A 88 1.74 7.33 5.46
C ALA A 88 1.64 7.61 6.97
N GLY A 89 1.09 6.68 7.76
CA GLY A 89 1.07 6.77 9.21
C GLY A 89 2.46 6.70 9.84
N VAL A 90 3.33 5.80 9.35
CA VAL A 90 4.74 5.72 9.78
C VAL A 90 5.48 7.02 9.48
N LEU A 91 5.26 7.60 8.30
CA LEU A 91 5.81 8.89 7.91
C LEU A 91 5.31 10.01 8.82
N ALA A 92 4.01 10.06 9.12
CA ALA A 92 3.44 11.06 10.03
C ALA A 92 4.05 10.98 11.44
N LEU A 93 4.29 9.76 11.95
CA LEU A 93 4.93 9.54 13.24
C LEU A 93 6.42 9.91 13.22
N GLY A 94 7.13 9.64 12.11
CA GLY A 94 8.56 9.90 11.97
C GLY A 94 8.91 11.32 11.52
N MET A 95 7.94 12.14 11.10
CA MET A 95 8.20 13.39 10.38
C MET A 95 9.06 14.40 11.14
N ARG A 96 9.00 14.41 12.49
CA ARG A 96 9.78 15.31 13.34
C ARG A 96 11.15 14.76 13.75
N GLU A 97 11.32 13.44 13.69
CA GLU A 97 12.51 12.75 14.21
C GLU A 97 13.46 12.31 13.09
N LEU A 98 12.94 12.15 11.88
CA LEU A 98 13.70 11.74 10.71
C LEU A 98 14.33 12.95 10.02
N GLY A 99 15.63 12.87 9.74
CA GLY A 99 16.28 13.82 8.84
C GLY A 99 15.82 13.67 7.40
N SER A 100 16.22 14.59 6.51
CA SER A 100 15.81 14.62 5.09
C SER A 100 15.96 13.29 4.36
N ARG A 101 17.06 12.56 4.60
CA ARG A 101 17.30 11.23 4.01
C ARG A 101 16.29 10.17 4.48
N GLY A 102 15.86 10.24 5.74
CA GLY A 102 14.85 9.32 6.28
C GLY A 102 13.46 9.61 5.73
N LEU A 103 13.12 10.90 5.59
CA LEU A 103 11.89 11.31 4.91
C LEU A 103 11.88 10.86 3.45
N ALA A 104 12.98 11.09 2.72
CA ALA A 104 13.11 10.66 1.33
C ALA A 104 12.87 9.16 1.18
N ALA A 105 13.49 8.32 2.02
CA ALA A 105 13.28 6.87 1.99
C ALA A 105 11.81 6.47 2.19
N LEU A 106 11.10 7.08 3.15
CA LEU A 106 9.68 6.79 3.39
C LEU A 106 8.78 7.31 2.26
N TYR A 107 9.04 8.50 1.72
CA TYR A 107 8.31 9.03 0.58
C TYR A 107 8.52 8.16 -0.67
N THR A 108 9.74 7.70 -0.94
CA THR A 108 10.02 6.81 -2.06
C THR A 108 9.35 5.45 -1.89
N ALA A 109 9.36 4.88 -0.68
CA ALA A 109 8.60 3.65 -0.40
C ALA A 109 7.09 3.84 -0.63
N LEU A 110 6.50 4.91 -0.07
CA LEU A 110 5.09 5.22 -0.26
C LEU A 110 4.73 5.45 -1.73
N ALA A 111 5.52 6.25 -2.45
CA ALA A 111 5.33 6.49 -3.88
C ALA A 111 5.44 5.19 -4.68
N GLY A 112 6.43 4.36 -4.35
CA GLY A 112 6.60 3.03 -4.93
C GLY A 112 5.38 2.14 -4.72
N THR A 113 4.84 2.06 -3.50
CA THR A 113 3.62 1.31 -3.20
C THR A 113 2.42 1.84 -3.99
N MET A 114 2.27 3.16 -4.12
CA MET A 114 1.18 3.77 -4.89
C MET A 114 1.31 3.53 -6.39
N LEU A 115 2.53 3.54 -6.93
CA LEU A 115 2.80 3.18 -8.32
C LEU A 115 2.52 1.71 -8.58
N TRP A 116 2.90 0.83 -7.64
CA TRP A 116 2.59 -0.60 -7.73
C TRP A 116 1.09 -0.86 -7.63
N PHE A 117 0.38 -0.14 -6.76
CA PHE A 117 -1.08 -0.12 -6.73
C PHE A 117 -1.66 0.26 -8.11
N GLY A 118 -1.16 1.34 -8.71
CA GLY A 118 -1.57 1.77 -10.05
C GLY A 118 -1.30 0.69 -11.12
N LEU A 119 -0.15 0.04 -11.06
CA LEU A 119 0.20 -1.09 -11.92
C LEU A 119 -0.79 -2.25 -11.76
N ILE A 120 -1.11 -2.68 -10.54
CA ILE A 120 -2.07 -3.77 -10.30
C ILE A 120 -3.48 -3.41 -10.77
N VAL A 121 -3.90 -2.16 -10.61
CA VAL A 121 -5.19 -1.68 -11.14
C VAL A 121 -5.20 -1.69 -12.67
N PHE A 122 -4.12 -1.22 -13.29
CA PHE A 122 -3.94 -1.28 -14.74
C PHE A 122 -3.99 -2.72 -15.24
N ASP A 123 -3.19 -3.61 -14.65
CA ASP A 123 -3.06 -5.01 -15.04
C ASP A 123 -4.41 -5.76 -14.91
N GLY A 124 -5.09 -5.58 -13.77
CA GLY A 124 -6.41 -6.18 -13.51
C GLY A 124 -7.54 -5.65 -14.39
N GLY A 125 -7.37 -4.47 -15.00
CA GLY A 125 -8.34 -3.89 -15.94
C GLY A 125 -8.02 -4.17 -17.41
N HIS A 126 -6.74 -4.09 -17.78
CA HIS A 126 -6.22 -4.24 -19.14
C HIS A 126 -6.22 -5.70 -19.59
N ASN A 127 -5.59 -6.59 -18.81
CA ASN A 127 -5.34 -7.96 -19.25
C ASN A 127 -6.61 -8.78 -19.47
N PRO A 128 -7.69 -8.68 -18.66
CA PRO A 128 -8.93 -9.38 -18.98
C PRO A 128 -9.56 -8.95 -20.31
N VAL A 129 -9.39 -7.68 -20.69
CA VAL A 129 -9.86 -7.16 -21.97
C VAL A 129 -8.99 -7.69 -23.09
N THR A 130 -7.66 -7.55 -22.99
CA THR A 130 -6.73 -8.10 -23.99
C THR A 130 -6.93 -9.61 -24.16
N ALA A 131 -6.99 -10.37 -23.07
CA ALA A 131 -7.19 -11.82 -23.05
C ALA A 131 -8.44 -12.25 -23.83
N LYS A 132 -9.53 -11.48 -23.73
CA LYS A 132 -10.78 -11.78 -24.42
C LYS A 132 -10.67 -11.66 -25.94
N TYR A 133 -9.83 -10.75 -26.45
CA TYR A 133 -9.75 -10.43 -27.88
C TYR A 133 -8.48 -10.96 -28.56
N ALA A 134 -7.39 -11.08 -27.82
CA ALA A 134 -6.07 -11.47 -28.28
C ALA A 134 -5.24 -12.13 -27.15
N PRO A 135 -5.62 -13.34 -26.68
CA PRO A 135 -4.97 -14.00 -25.55
C PRO A 135 -3.48 -14.24 -25.72
N ASP A 136 -3.01 -14.43 -26.97
CA ASP A 136 -1.59 -14.66 -27.26
C ASP A 136 -0.73 -13.40 -27.10
N LEU A 137 -1.34 -12.21 -26.97
CA LEU A 137 -0.60 -10.97 -26.74
C LEU A 137 -0.33 -10.71 -25.26
N VAL A 138 -1.18 -11.21 -24.36
CA VAL A 138 -1.14 -10.88 -22.93
C VAL A 138 0.25 -11.13 -22.34
N HIS A 139 0.78 -10.14 -21.61
CA HIS A 139 2.12 -10.19 -21.00
C HIS A 139 3.27 -10.43 -21.99
N THR A 140 3.09 -10.03 -23.26
CA THR A 140 4.18 -9.91 -24.22
C THR A 140 4.59 -8.45 -24.39
N SER A 141 5.76 -8.22 -24.97
CA SER A 141 6.20 -6.85 -25.32
C SER A 141 5.27 -6.13 -26.30
N GLN A 142 4.38 -6.85 -27.00
CA GLN A 142 3.44 -6.28 -27.97
C GLN A 142 2.13 -5.80 -27.33
N ASP A 143 1.86 -6.21 -26.08
CA ASP A 143 0.65 -5.84 -25.33
C ASP A 143 0.81 -4.54 -24.54
N ILE A 144 2.04 -4.03 -24.47
CA ILE A 144 2.37 -2.81 -23.75
C ILE A 144 2.62 -1.69 -24.75
N ASP A 145 1.69 -0.74 -24.82
CA ASP A 145 1.91 0.53 -25.51
C ASP A 145 2.80 1.47 -24.68
N VAL A 146 3.10 2.66 -25.22
CA VAL A 146 3.98 3.63 -24.54
C VAL A 146 3.44 4.03 -23.17
N GLU A 147 2.11 4.18 -23.05
CA GLU A 147 1.47 4.63 -21.80
C GLU A 147 1.53 3.53 -20.73
N GLY A 148 1.16 2.30 -21.08
CA GLY A 148 1.31 1.12 -20.21
C GLY A 148 2.77 0.90 -19.82
N GLY A 149 3.70 1.09 -20.77
CA GLY A 149 5.14 0.91 -20.53
C GLY A 149 5.69 1.89 -19.50
N ILE A 150 5.23 3.14 -19.50
CA ILE A 150 5.63 4.13 -18.50
C ILE A 150 5.13 3.73 -17.10
N ILE A 151 3.88 3.25 -16.99
CA ILE A 151 3.32 2.79 -15.71
C ILE A 151 4.12 1.61 -15.16
N VAL A 152 4.28 0.57 -15.99
CA VAL A 152 5.01 -0.66 -15.64
C VAL A 152 6.44 -0.36 -15.24
N LEU A 153 7.18 0.41 -16.05
CA LEU A 153 8.58 0.72 -15.81
C LEU A 153 8.77 1.55 -14.54
N THR A 154 7.94 2.58 -14.34
CA THR A 154 8.07 3.47 -13.19
C THR A 154 7.77 2.72 -11.89
N ALA A 155 6.73 1.88 -11.86
CA ALA A 155 6.44 1.02 -10.72
C ALA A 155 7.61 0.05 -10.43
N ASN A 156 8.14 -0.59 -11.47
CA ASN A 156 9.27 -1.53 -11.38
C ASN A 156 10.59 -0.94 -10.92
N ILE A 157 10.76 0.38 -11.01
CA ILE A 157 11.95 1.06 -10.49
C ILE A 157 11.69 1.57 -9.08
N VAL A 158 10.60 2.31 -8.89
CA VAL A 158 10.39 3.08 -7.66
C VAL A 158 9.97 2.19 -6.50
N PHE A 159 9.16 1.14 -6.74
CA PHE A 159 8.77 0.20 -5.68
C PHE A 159 9.98 -0.51 -5.05
N PRO A 160 10.79 -1.29 -5.79
CA PRO A 160 11.93 -1.99 -5.18
C PRO A 160 12.96 -1.02 -4.61
N LEU A 161 13.24 0.11 -5.28
CA LEU A 161 14.14 1.13 -4.75
C LEU A 161 13.63 1.70 -3.42
N GLY A 162 12.33 2.01 -3.33
CA GLY A 162 11.70 2.49 -2.11
C GLY A 162 11.87 1.53 -0.94
N TYR A 163 11.66 0.23 -1.17
CA TYR A 163 11.84 -0.78 -0.11
C TYR A 163 13.31 -1.05 0.25
N VAL A 164 14.25 -0.93 -0.69
CA VAL A 164 15.69 -0.93 -0.38
C VAL A 164 16.04 0.25 0.52
N LEU A 165 15.62 1.47 0.17
CA LEU A 165 15.88 2.65 0.97
C LEU A 165 15.22 2.56 2.36
N LEU A 166 13.99 2.06 2.43
CA LEU A 166 13.29 1.81 3.68
C LEU A 166 14.02 0.76 4.53
N ALA A 167 14.55 -0.30 3.93
CA ALA A 167 15.32 -1.31 4.65
C ALA A 167 16.59 -0.73 5.28
N LEU A 168 17.32 0.10 4.52
CA LEU A 168 18.50 0.81 5.02
C LEU A 168 18.14 1.76 6.17
N LEU A 169 17.02 2.48 6.04
CA LEU A 169 16.50 3.34 7.10
C LEU A 169 16.19 2.52 8.36
N LEU A 170 15.38 1.46 8.25
CA LEU A 170 14.98 0.63 9.38
C LEU A 170 16.20 -0.03 10.05
N ASN A 171 17.18 -0.49 9.27
CA ASN A 171 18.44 -1.02 9.80
C ASN A 171 19.21 0.01 10.63
N ARG A 172 19.28 1.27 10.17
CA ARG A 172 19.92 2.38 10.90
C ARG A 172 19.27 2.63 12.26
N TYR A 173 17.95 2.45 12.36
CA TYR A 173 17.18 2.60 13.60
C TYR A 173 17.02 1.28 14.38
N GLY A 174 17.88 0.28 14.14
CA GLY A 174 17.91 -0.97 14.90
C GLY A 174 16.82 -1.98 14.55
N GLN A 175 15.96 -1.70 13.57
CA GLN A 175 14.89 -2.58 13.10
C GLN A 175 15.36 -3.47 11.94
N ARG A 176 16.51 -4.14 12.11
CA ARG A 176 17.21 -4.87 11.03
C ARG A 176 16.36 -5.94 10.37
N VAL A 177 15.68 -6.75 11.19
CA VAL A 177 14.83 -7.86 10.69
C VAL A 177 13.64 -7.32 9.90
N THR A 178 12.96 -6.30 10.41
CA THR A 178 11.86 -5.63 9.69
C THR A 178 12.35 -5.06 8.36
N GLY A 179 13.49 -4.37 8.37
CA GLY A 179 14.10 -3.81 7.17
C GLY A 179 14.47 -4.87 6.14
N LEU A 180 15.13 -5.96 6.56
CA LEU A 180 15.49 -7.06 5.67
C LEU A 180 14.26 -7.70 5.04
N LEU A 181 13.23 -8.01 5.84
CA LEU A 181 12.01 -8.65 5.35
C LEU A 181 11.26 -7.78 4.32
N LEU A 182 11.11 -6.48 4.60
CA LEU A 182 10.47 -5.54 3.68
C LEU A 182 11.31 -5.30 2.42
N GLY A 183 12.61 -5.05 2.58
CA GLY A 183 13.53 -4.76 1.48
C GLY A 183 13.71 -5.96 0.55
N PHE A 184 14.18 -7.07 1.11
CA PHE A 184 14.39 -8.30 0.34
C PHE A 184 13.08 -8.84 -0.23
N GLY A 185 12.03 -8.93 0.59
CA GLY A 185 10.74 -9.43 0.15
C GLY A 185 10.13 -8.60 -0.98
N GLY A 186 10.11 -7.27 -0.83
CA GLY A 186 9.59 -6.37 -1.85
C GLY A 186 10.36 -6.45 -3.16
N VAL A 187 11.70 -6.51 -3.10
CA VAL A 187 12.54 -6.66 -4.30
C VAL A 187 12.32 -8.01 -4.99
N VAL A 188 12.31 -9.12 -4.23
CA VAL A 188 12.10 -10.45 -4.81
C VAL A 188 10.72 -10.58 -5.43
N TYR A 189 9.69 -10.03 -4.78
CA TYR A 189 8.34 -10.02 -5.33
C TYR A 189 8.28 -9.21 -6.63
N ALA A 190 8.87 -8.03 -6.69
CA ALA A 190 8.91 -7.22 -7.91
C ALA A 190 9.67 -7.91 -9.06
N ILE A 191 10.78 -8.60 -8.74
CA ILE A 191 11.50 -9.42 -9.72
C ILE A 191 10.61 -10.55 -10.24
N GLY A 192 9.85 -11.21 -9.37
CA GLY A 192 8.88 -12.23 -9.75
C GLY A 192 7.82 -11.69 -10.71
N GLY A 193 7.11 -10.64 -10.31
CA GLY A 193 6.00 -10.06 -11.06
C GLY A 193 6.37 -9.37 -12.38
N THR A 194 7.65 -9.24 -12.71
CA THR A 194 8.07 -8.58 -13.96
C THR A 194 9.20 -9.33 -14.65
N VAL A 195 10.38 -9.43 -14.03
CA VAL A 195 11.54 -10.07 -14.68
C VAL A 195 11.28 -11.55 -14.96
N ALA A 196 10.71 -12.28 -13.99
CA ALA A 196 10.40 -13.69 -14.19
C ALA A 196 9.24 -13.87 -15.18
N LEU A 197 8.23 -13.01 -15.12
CA LEU A 197 7.10 -13.02 -16.06
C LEU A 197 7.54 -12.86 -17.51
N PHE A 198 8.35 -11.85 -17.82
CA PHE A 198 8.85 -11.63 -19.19
C PHE A 198 10.01 -12.55 -19.58
N GLY A 199 10.79 -13.03 -18.61
CA GLY A 199 11.97 -13.87 -18.87
C GLY A 199 11.67 -15.36 -19.02
N PHE A 200 10.77 -15.91 -18.21
CA PHE A 200 10.36 -17.32 -18.24
C PHE A 200 9.00 -17.54 -18.87
N GLY A 201 8.25 -16.47 -19.12
CA GLY A 201 6.92 -16.49 -19.73
C GLY A 201 5.78 -16.65 -18.72
N PRO A 202 4.54 -16.32 -19.14
CA PRO A 202 3.36 -16.30 -18.28
C PRO A 202 2.90 -17.68 -17.78
N HIS A 203 3.25 -18.75 -18.51
CA HIS A 203 2.93 -20.14 -18.12
C HIS A 203 3.92 -20.72 -17.09
N SER A 204 5.01 -20.00 -16.76
CA SER A 204 6.06 -20.55 -15.91
C SER A 204 5.67 -20.52 -14.43
N MET A 205 5.70 -21.68 -13.77
CA MET A 205 5.55 -21.78 -12.32
C MET A 205 6.65 -21.01 -11.56
N VAL A 206 7.79 -20.74 -12.19
CA VAL A 206 8.89 -19.97 -11.59
C VAL A 206 8.41 -18.59 -11.18
N THR A 207 7.59 -17.93 -12.02
CA THR A 207 7.04 -16.60 -11.74
C THR A 207 6.26 -16.59 -10.43
N SER A 208 5.26 -17.47 -10.30
CA SER A 208 4.43 -17.57 -9.09
C SER A 208 5.25 -17.94 -7.85
N VAL A 209 6.21 -18.85 -7.98
CA VAL A 209 7.07 -19.26 -6.86
C VAL A 209 7.93 -18.09 -6.38
N VAL A 210 8.55 -17.33 -7.28
CA VAL A 210 9.39 -16.18 -6.93
C VAL A 210 8.55 -15.08 -6.27
N GLU A 211 7.37 -14.78 -6.80
CA GLU A 211 6.46 -13.80 -6.20
C GLU A 211 6.04 -14.19 -4.79
N ILE A 212 5.64 -15.45 -4.57
CA ILE A 212 5.23 -15.93 -3.24
C ILE A 212 6.42 -15.87 -2.27
N ILE A 213 7.62 -16.29 -2.70
CA ILE A 213 8.85 -16.22 -1.90
C ILE A 213 9.21 -14.78 -1.53
N GLY A 214 8.89 -13.79 -2.38
CA GLY A 214 9.06 -12.38 -2.06
C GLY A 214 7.94 -11.81 -1.18
N ALA A 215 6.68 -12.12 -1.52
CA ALA A 215 5.49 -11.59 -0.85
C ALA A 215 5.39 -12.07 0.61
N ALA A 216 5.82 -13.31 0.91
CA ALA A 216 5.78 -13.86 2.25
C ALA A 216 6.64 -13.08 3.26
N PRO A 217 7.96 -12.90 3.07
CA PRO A 217 8.77 -12.07 3.95
C PRO A 217 8.31 -10.62 3.94
N TYR A 218 7.88 -10.08 2.79
CA TYR A 218 7.36 -8.72 2.70
C TYR A 218 6.13 -8.50 3.61
N ALA A 219 5.16 -9.40 3.58
CA ALA A 219 3.97 -9.36 4.44
C ALA A 219 4.32 -9.47 5.93
N VAL A 220 5.24 -10.35 6.29
CA VAL A 220 5.75 -10.47 7.67
C VAL A 220 6.47 -9.19 8.09
N GLY A 221 7.23 -8.57 7.18
CA GLY A 221 7.88 -7.28 7.37
C GLY A 221 6.90 -6.19 7.77
N TYR A 222 5.74 -6.11 7.10
CA TYR A 222 4.67 -5.17 7.45
C TYR A 222 4.12 -5.43 8.86
N VAL A 223 3.81 -6.69 9.19
CA VAL A 223 3.33 -7.07 10.53
C VAL A 223 4.31 -6.64 11.62
N LEU A 224 5.62 -6.85 11.41
CA LEU A 224 6.64 -6.40 12.35
C LEU A 224 6.74 -4.88 12.42
N LEU A 225 6.62 -4.18 11.30
CA LEU A 225 6.62 -2.72 11.25
C LEU A 225 5.47 -2.15 12.11
N GLY A 226 4.24 -2.64 11.90
CA GLY A 226 3.07 -2.22 12.68
C GLY A 226 3.25 -2.42 14.18
N ARG A 227 3.72 -3.60 14.59
CA ARG A 227 3.98 -3.93 16.01
C ARG A 227 5.03 -3.04 16.65
N ARG A 228 6.07 -2.63 15.91
CA ARG A 228 7.14 -1.77 16.43
C ARG A 228 6.64 -0.35 16.67
N PHE A 229 5.89 0.21 15.73
CA PHE A 229 5.34 1.56 15.87
C PHE A 229 4.17 1.65 16.86
N ALA A 230 3.48 0.53 17.12
CA ALA A 230 2.47 0.44 18.17
C ALA A 230 3.05 0.46 19.60
N ARG A 231 4.28 -0.02 19.79
CA ARG A 231 4.92 -0.22 21.12
C ARG A 231 5.83 0.93 21.56
N ALA A 232 6.15 1.88 20.69
CA ALA A 232 6.93 3.06 21.04
C ALA A 232 6.04 4.02 21.87
N SER A 233 6.09 3.82 23.19
CA SER A 233 5.44 4.63 24.24
C SER A 233 6.52 5.39 25.01
#